data_AF-A0A1A8NND4-F1
#
_entry.id   AF-A0A1A8NND4-F1
#
_cell.length_a   1.000
_cell.length_b   1.000
_cell.length_c   1.000
_cell.angle_alpha   90.00
_cell.angle_beta   90.00
_cell.angle_gamma   90.00
#
_symmetry.space_group_name_H-M   'P 1'
#
loop_
_entity.id
_entity.type
_entity.pdbx_description
1 polymer ?
#
loop_
_entity_poly.entity_id
_entity_poly.type
_entity_poly.pdbx_seq_one_letter_code
_entity_poly.pdbx_strand_id
1 'polypeptide(L)'
;VRELLGRLDLGNRTKIGQKGGSGLSKAVSAYGIVGFVRFLEGFYIVLITKRRKMADIGGHSIYKIEDTSMIYIPNDSVRVTHPDEARYV
;
A
#
# COMPACT_ATOMS: atom_id res chain seq x y z
N VAL A 1 -13.41 15.35 -8.44
CA VAL A 1 -12.14 14.85 -7.80
C VAL A 1 -11.81 15.59 -6.51
N ARG A 2 -11.70 16.93 -6.49
CA ARG A 2 -11.35 17.69 -5.27
C ARG A 2 -12.29 17.46 -4.08
N GLU A 3 -13.60 17.39 -4.33
CA GLU A 3 -14.59 17.12 -3.29
C GLU A 3 -14.46 15.71 -2.70
N LEU A 4 -14.25 14.69 -3.55
CA LEU A 4 -14.02 13.31 -3.11
C LEU A 4 -12.77 13.22 -2.22
N LEU A 5 -11.68 13.84 -2.65
CA LEU A 5 -10.44 13.90 -1.86
C LEU A 5 -10.65 14.64 -0.54
N GLY A 6 -11.48 15.69 -0.51
CA GLY A 6 -11.85 16.38 0.73
C GLY A 6 -12.64 15.50 1.69
N ARG A 7 -13.61 14.71 1.19
CA ARG A 7 -14.37 13.76 2.02
C ARG A 7 -13.48 12.66 2.59
N LEU A 8 -12.52 12.16 1.80
CA LEU A 8 -11.54 11.17 2.25
C LEU A 8 -10.57 11.73 3.30
N ASP A 9 -10.06 12.95 3.09
CA ASP A 9 -9.21 13.64 4.07
C ASP A 9 -9.91 13.81 5.42
N LEU A 10 -11.19 14.20 5.40
CA LEU A 10 -12.00 14.35 6.61
C LEU A 10 -12.23 13.02 7.34
N GLY A 11 -12.52 11.94 6.60
CA GLY A 11 -12.72 10.61 7.18
C GLY A 11 -11.47 9.98 7.79
N ASN A 12 -10.27 10.34 7.31
CA ASN A 12 -9.00 9.78 7.76
C ASN A 12 -8.39 10.48 8.99
N ARG A 13 -8.95 11.61 9.46
CA ARG A 13 -8.49 12.30 10.68
C ARG A 13 -8.96 11.54 11.92
N THR A 14 -8.17 10.55 12.34
CA THR A 14 -8.62 9.58 13.37
C THR A 14 -8.40 10.00 14.82
N LYS A 15 -7.85 11.17 15.15
CA LYS A 15 -7.72 11.60 16.57
C LYS A 15 -7.89 13.11 16.77
N ILE A 16 -8.67 13.50 17.79
CA ILE A 16 -8.75 14.85 18.38
C ILE A 16 -7.36 15.18 18.96
N GLY A 17 -6.41 15.55 18.11
CA GLY A 17 -5.00 15.72 18.52
C GLY A 17 -4.01 15.79 17.35
N GLN A 18 -4.35 15.25 16.19
CA GLN A 18 -3.59 15.49 14.95
C GLN A 18 -4.00 16.82 14.31
N LYS A 19 -3.73 17.93 15.00
CA LYS A 19 -3.97 19.30 14.49
C LYS A 19 -2.91 19.80 13.49
N GLY A 20 -1.94 18.96 13.09
CA GLY A 20 -0.79 19.40 12.29
C GLY A 20 -0.39 18.53 11.10
N GLY A 21 -1.10 17.45 10.78
CA GLY A 21 -0.79 16.59 9.63
C GLY A 21 -2.04 16.33 8.81
N SER A 22 -1.97 16.55 7.48
CA SER A 22 -3.08 16.34 6.56
C SER A 22 -3.68 14.94 6.69
N GLY A 23 -5.00 14.82 6.64
CA GLY A 23 -5.72 13.53 6.78
C GLY A 23 -5.47 12.58 5.61
N LEU A 24 -5.11 13.10 4.43
CA LEU A 24 -4.59 12.37 3.30
C LEU A 24 -3.09 12.60 3.19
N SER A 25 -2.30 11.56 3.43
CA SER A 25 -0.85 11.55 3.21
C SER A 25 -0.50 10.54 2.12
N LYS A 26 0.59 10.80 1.41
CA LYS A 26 1.12 9.85 0.44
C LYS A 26 1.70 8.66 1.20
N ALA A 27 1.05 7.50 1.09
CA ALA A 27 1.55 6.28 1.73
C ALA A 27 2.83 5.76 1.05
N VAL A 28 2.81 5.56 -0.27
CA VAL A 28 3.93 4.97 -1.02
C VAL A 28 3.87 5.35 -2.50
N SER A 29 5.00 5.36 -3.18
CA SER A 29 5.05 5.38 -4.66
C SER A 29 5.31 3.97 -5.16
N ALA A 30 4.53 3.51 -6.13
CA ALA A 30 4.71 2.19 -6.73
C ALA A 30 4.62 2.28 -8.26
N TYR A 31 5.26 1.35 -8.94
CA TYR A 31 5.18 1.16 -10.39
C TYR A 31 4.03 0.26 -10.81
N GLY A 32 3.46 -0.51 -9.87
CA GLY A 32 2.32 -1.40 -10.12
C GLY A 32 1.87 -2.11 -8.85
N ILE A 33 0.66 -2.65 -8.90
CA ILE A 33 0.10 -3.55 -7.88
C ILE A 33 0.26 -4.97 -8.43
N VAL A 34 0.92 -5.85 -7.66
CA VAL A 34 1.01 -7.27 -8.01
C VAL A 34 -0.31 -7.96 -7.69
N GLY A 35 -0.86 -7.69 -6.52
CA GLY A 35 -2.13 -8.25 -6.07
C GLY A 35 -2.36 -8.08 -4.58
N PHE A 36 -3.29 -8.88 -4.08
CA PHE A 36 -3.68 -8.93 -2.68
C PHE A 36 -3.53 -10.36 -2.17
N VAL A 37 -3.07 -10.50 -0.93
CA VAL A 37 -2.96 -11.79 -0.24
C VAL A 37 -3.58 -11.66 1.15
N ARG A 38 -4.29 -12.70 1.58
CA ARG A 38 -4.83 -12.79 2.94
C ARG A 38 -4.03 -13.82 3.72
N PHE A 39 -3.42 -13.38 4.81
CA PHE A 39 -2.79 -14.24 5.79
C PHE A 39 -3.70 -14.38 7.03
N LEU A 40 -3.12 -14.65 8.19
CA LEU A 40 -3.87 -14.98 9.40
C LEU A 40 -4.40 -13.70 10.08
N GLU A 41 -3.66 -12.60 10.02
CA GLU A 41 -4.09 -11.32 10.62
C GLU A 41 -4.96 -10.47 9.68
N GLY A 42 -4.84 -10.66 8.36
CA GLY A 42 -5.70 -9.96 7.40
C GLY A 42 -5.15 -9.86 5.99
N PHE A 43 -5.62 -8.84 5.27
CA PHE A 43 -5.25 -8.60 3.87
C PHE A 43 -4.02 -7.68 3.76
N TYR A 44 -3.12 -8.05 2.87
CA TYR A 44 -1.95 -7.30 2.46
C TYR A 44 -2.05 -6.95 0.98
N ILE A 45 -1.63 -5.74 0.61
CA ILE A 45 -1.39 -5.34 -0.78
C ILE A 45 0.09 -5.49 -1.10
N VAL A 46 0.41 -6.11 -2.24
CA VAL A 46 1.78 -6.29 -2.73
C VAL A 46 2.05 -5.30 -3.86
N LEU A 47 3.05 -4.45 -3.68
CA LEU A 47 3.38 -3.34 -4.57
C LEU A 47 4.78 -3.50 -5.16
N ILE A 48 4.93 -3.14 -6.44
CA ILE A 48 6.23 -3.04 -7.10
C ILE A 48 6.81 -1.65 -6.78
N THR A 49 7.85 -1.59 -5.96
CA THR A 49 8.46 -0.33 -5.51
C THR A 49 9.71 0.04 -6.30
N LYS A 50 10.42 -0.94 -6.85
CA LYS A 50 11.54 -0.72 -7.79
C LYS A 50 11.45 -1.66 -8.98
N ARG A 51 11.85 -1.14 -10.14
CA ARG A 51 11.94 -1.90 -11.38
C ARG A 51 13.13 -1.41 -12.20
N ARG A 52 13.70 -2.32 -12.98
CA ARG A 52 14.75 -2.01 -13.98
C ARG A 52 14.29 -2.45 -15.36
N LYS A 53 14.44 -1.56 -16.36
CA LYS A 53 14.17 -1.91 -17.75
C LYS A 53 15.23 -2.93 -18.20
N MET A 54 14.78 -4.08 -18.70
CA MET A 54 15.67 -5.14 -19.17
C MET A 54 15.77 -5.20 -20.69
N ALA A 55 14.66 -4.89 -21.37
CA ALA A 55 14.61 -4.91 -22.82
C ALA A 55 13.57 -3.92 -23.34
N ASP A 56 13.70 -3.60 -24.63
CA ASP A 56 12.66 -2.96 -25.42
C ASP A 56 12.48 -3.80 -26.68
N ILE A 57 11.27 -4.30 -26.90
CA ILE A 57 10.96 -5.18 -28.04
C ILE A 57 9.73 -4.62 -28.73
N GLY A 58 9.88 -4.16 -29.97
CA GLY A 58 8.77 -3.59 -30.75
C GLY A 58 8.13 -2.37 -30.11
N GLY A 59 8.87 -1.55 -29.34
CA GLY A 59 8.33 -0.40 -28.61
C GLY A 59 7.71 -0.75 -27.25
N HIS A 60 7.69 -2.03 -26.88
CA HIS A 60 7.26 -2.47 -25.56
C HIS A 60 8.47 -2.63 -24.64
N SER A 61 8.48 -1.85 -23.56
CA SER A 61 9.51 -1.95 -22.53
C SER A 61 9.20 -3.07 -21.54
N ILE A 62 10.14 -4.00 -21.40
CA ILE A 62 10.07 -5.13 -20.46
C ILE A 62 10.87 -4.75 -19.21
N TYR A 63 10.25 -4.92 -18.04
CA TYR A 63 10.84 -4.55 -16.75
C TYR A 63 10.97 -5.77 -15.84
N LYS A 64 12.10 -5.85 -15.13
CA LYS A 64 12.25 -6.74 -13.98
C LYS A 64 11.84 -5.99 -12.72
N ILE A 65 11.09 -6.66 -11.85
CA ILE A 65 10.83 -6.21 -10.48
C ILE A 65 12.13 -6.36 -9.68
N GLU A 66 12.64 -5.25 -9.16
CA GLU A 66 13.84 -5.25 -8.31
C GLU A 66 13.50 -5.21 -6.84
N ASP A 67 12.34 -4.66 -6.49
CA ASP A 67 11.90 -4.54 -5.10
C ASP A 67 10.38 -4.51 -5.02
N THR A 68 9.87 -5.06 -3.92
CA THR A 68 8.44 -5.11 -3.61
C THR A 68 8.21 -4.72 -2.16
N SER A 69 7.04 -4.16 -1.88
CA SER A 69 6.61 -3.89 -0.50
C SER A 69 5.24 -4.49 -0.27
N MET A 70 5.04 -5.08 0.91
CA MET A 70 3.75 -5.56 1.38
C MET A 70 3.21 -4.62 2.46
N ILE A 71 2.00 -4.11 2.26
CA ILE A 71 1.36 -3.17 3.19
C ILE A 71 0.08 -3.81 3.73
N TYR A 72 -0.05 -3.85 5.05
CA TYR A 72 -1.28 -4.27 5.72
C TYR A 72 -2.39 -3.23 5.49
N ILE A 73 -3.57 -3.69 5.06
CA ILE A 73 -4.67 -2.82 4.63
C ILE A 73 -5.63 -2.47 5.78
N PRO A 74 -6.06 -3.43 6.63
CA PRO A 74 -7.00 -3.13 7.70
C PRO A 74 -6.45 -2.10 8.70
N ASN A 75 -7.35 -1.42 9.40
CA ASN A 75 -6.95 -0.50 10.46
C ASN A 75 -6.32 -1.28 11.63
N ASP A 76 -5.23 -0.77 12.20
CA ASP A 76 -4.58 -1.40 13.36
C ASP A 76 -5.53 -1.60 14.55
N SER A 77 -6.56 -0.76 14.72
CA SER A 77 -7.56 -0.91 15.79
C SER A 77 -8.42 -2.17 15.69
N VAL A 78 -8.51 -2.79 14.50
CA VAL A 78 -9.25 -4.05 14.28
C VAL A 78 -8.31 -5.22 13.97
N ARG A 79 -6.99 -5.02 14.06
CA ARG A 79 -6.01 -6.07 13.80
C ARG A 79 -6.06 -7.09 14.93
N VAL A 80 -6.33 -8.34 14.57
CA VAL A 80 -6.22 -9.48 15.48
C VAL A 80 -4.83 -10.09 15.26
N THR A 81 -4.00 -10.10 16.29
CA THR A 81 -2.64 -10.64 16.19
C THR A 81 -2.65 -12.17 16.17
N HIS A 82 -1.81 -12.75 15.32
CA HIS A 82 -1.65 -14.20 15.20
C HIS A 82 -0.15 -14.55 15.32
N PRO A 83 0.25 -15.45 16.25
CA PRO A 83 1.66 -15.72 16.53
C PRO A 83 2.45 -16.23 15.32
N ASP A 84 1.78 -16.92 14.39
CA ASP A 84 2.41 -17.45 13.18
C ASP A 84 2.42 -16.49 11.98
N GLU A 85 1.88 -15.27 12.09
CA GLU A 85 1.77 -14.35 10.95
C GLU A 85 3.12 -14.05 10.29
N ALA A 86 4.16 -13.82 11.11
CA ALA A 86 5.50 -13.51 10.64
C ALA A 86 6.16 -14.59 9.78
N ARG A 87 5.59 -15.81 9.74
CA ARG A 87 6.06 -16.88 8.84
C ARG A 87 5.61 -16.69 7.39
N TYR A 88 4.59 -15.87 7.16
CA TYR A 88 4.00 -15.64 5.85
C TYR A 88 4.39 -14.29 5.22
N VAL A 89 4.97 -13.38 6.02
CA VAL A 89 5.34 -12.00 5.63
C VAL A 89 6.81 -11.89 5.24
#